data_AF-A0A1S1TL60-F1
#
_entry.id   AF-A0A1S1TL60-F1
#
_cell.length_a   1.000
_cell.length_b   1.000
_cell.length_c   1.000
_cell.angle_alpha   90.00
_cell.angle_beta   90.00
_cell.angle_gamma   90.00
#
_symmetry.space_group_name_H-M   'P 1'
#
loop_
_entity.id
_entity.type
_entity.pdbx_description
1 polymer ?
#
loop_
_entity_poly.entity_id
_entity_poly.type
_entity_poly.pdbx_seq_one_letter_code
_entity_poly.pdbx_strand_id
1 'polypeptide(L)' 'MSHITIMLDQATEARMRAVAEEYGRPVEEIACLTLAESAHAYFERKPERDPAAGMAVLHPSLLATEVAL' A
#
# COMPACT_ATOMS: atom_id res chain seq x y z
N MET A 1 -5.40 -8.80 12.59
CA MET A 1 -4.78 -8.53 11.28
C MET A 1 -5.85 -8.72 10.22
N SER A 2 -6.11 -7.70 9.40
CA SER A 2 -7.04 -7.79 8.28
C SER A 2 -6.33 -8.47 7.10
N HIS A 3 -6.97 -9.47 6.51
CA HIS A 3 -6.51 -10.10 5.26
C HIS A 3 -7.51 -9.76 4.16
N ILE A 4 -7.01 -9.47 2.97
CA ILE A 4 -7.82 -9.38 1.76
C ILE A 4 -7.42 -10.51 0.83
N THR A 5 -8.40 -11.18 0.24
CA THR A 5 -8.16 -12.18 -0.80
C THR A 5 -8.35 -11.51 -2.15
N ILE A 6 -7.34 -11.60 -3.01
CA ILE A 6 -7.39 -11.09 -4.37
C ILE A 6 -7.34 -12.26 -5.35
N MET A 7 -8.13 -12.17 -6.42
CA MET A 7 -8.05 -13.12 -7.53
C MET A 7 -7.13 -12.54 -8.59
N LEU A 8 -6.10 -13.31 -8.95
CA LEU A 8 -5.15 -12.97 -10.01
C LEU A 8 -5.33 -13.94 -11.17
N ASP A 9 -5.05 -13.48 -12.38
CA ASP A 9 -4.84 -14.40 -13.49
C ASP A 9 -3.55 -15.20 -13.27
N GLN A 10 -3.49 -16.38 -13.89
CA GLN A 10 -2.39 -17.32 -13.74
C GLN A 10 -1.03 -16.70 -14.10
N ALA A 11 -0.98 -15.84 -15.12
CA ALA A 11 0.28 -15.26 -15.57
C ALA A 11 0.80 -14.23 -14.56
N THR A 12 -0.10 -13.42 -13.98
CA THR A 12 0.25 -12.45 -12.93
C THR A 12 0.70 -13.14 -11.64
N GLU A 13 0.01 -14.21 -11.23
CA GLU A 13 0.43 -15.01 -10.08
C GLU A 13 1.85 -15.58 -10.28
N ALA A 14 2.12 -16.17 -11.45
CA ALA A 14 3.42 -16.75 -11.75
C ALA A 14 4.56 -15.72 -11.68
N ARG A 15 4.35 -14.51 -12.20
CA ARG A 15 5.34 -13.42 -12.11
C ARG A 15 5.56 -12.99 -10.65
N MET A 16 4.50 -12.86 -9.86
CA MET A 16 4.63 -12.51 -8.44
C MET A 16 5.41 -13.57 -7.65
N ARG A 17 5.16 -14.86 -7.91
CA ARG A 17 5.91 -15.95 -7.27
C ARG A 17 7.39 -15.96 -7.66
N ALA A 18 7.70 -15.70 -8.93
CA ALA A 18 9.10 -15.62 -9.39
C ALA A 18 9.86 -14.49 -8.68
N VAL A 19 9.24 -13.31 -8.53
CA VAL A 19 9.83 -12.19 -7.77
C VAL A 19 9.98 -12.54 -6.29
N ALA A 20 8.97 -13.16 -5.69
CA ALA A 20 9.04 -13.60 -4.30
C ALA A 20 10.24 -14.54 -4.04
N GLU A 21 10.49 -15.47 -4.96
CA GLU A 21 11.64 -16.37 -4.94
C GLU A 21 12.97 -15.62 -5.11
N GLU A 22 13.07 -14.73 -6.11
CA GLU A 22 14.28 -13.96 -6.40
C GLU A 22 14.75 -13.12 -5.20
N TYR A 23 13.82 -12.49 -4.49
CA TYR A 23 14.12 -11.63 -3.34
C TYR A 23 14.06 -12.36 -1.99
N GLY A 24 13.73 -13.66 -1.97
CA GLY A 24 13.61 -14.46 -0.75
C GLY A 24 12.54 -13.95 0.22
N ARG A 25 11.40 -13.49 -0.30
CA ARG A 25 10.30 -12.90 0.49
C ARG A 25 8.98 -13.69 0.32
N PRO A 26 8.05 -13.61 1.28
CA PRO A 26 6.71 -14.15 1.11
C PRO A 26 5.97 -13.48 -0.07
N VAL A 27 5.22 -14.27 -0.84
CA VAL A 27 4.46 -13.75 -1.99
C VAL A 27 3.38 -12.74 -1.56
N GLU A 28 2.85 -12.89 -0.34
CA GLU A 28 1.90 -11.97 0.27
C GLU A 28 2.51 -10.59 0.51
N GLU A 29 3.80 -10.53 0.85
CA GLU A 29 4.52 -9.25 1.04
C GLU A 29 4.71 -8.56 -0.31
N ILE A 30 5.11 -9.31 -1.34
CA ILE A 30 5.20 -8.80 -2.71
C ILE A 30 3.85 -8.28 -3.20
N ALA A 31 2.76 -9.01 -2.95
CA ALA A 31 1.42 -8.58 -3.30
C ALA A 31 1.00 -7.31 -2.55
N CYS A 32 1.30 -7.22 -1.25
CA CYS A 32 1.02 -6.05 -0.43
C CYS A 32 1.73 -4.79 -0.96
N LEU A 33 3.03 -4.89 -1.24
CA LEU A 33 3.83 -3.80 -1.79
C LEU A 33 3.31 -3.37 -3.17
N THR A 34 3.04 -4.33 -4.06
CA THR A 34 2.53 -4.06 -5.41
C THR A 34 1.20 -3.30 -5.36
N LEU A 35 0.29 -3.70 -4.46
CA LEU A 35 -0.99 -3.01 -4.27
C LEU A 35 -0.81 -1.61 -3.70
N ALA A 36 0.05 -1.46 -2.69
CA ALA A 36 0.31 -0.17 -2.06
C ALA A 36 0.90 0.84 -3.06
N GLU A 37 1.90 0.43 -3.85
CA GLU A 37 2.51 1.26 -4.88
C GLU A 37 1.53 1.62 -6.00
N SER A 38 0.76 0.64 -6.48
CA SER A 38 -0.23 0.87 -7.52
C SER A 38 -1.35 1.80 -7.06
N ALA A 39 -1.83 1.63 -5.82
CA ALA A 39 -2.82 2.50 -5.23
C ALA A 39 -2.27 3.93 -5.07
N HIS A 40 -1.07 4.07 -4.52
CA HIS A 40 -0.42 5.36 -4.37
C HIS A 40 -0.27 6.09 -5.72
N ALA A 41 0.29 5.42 -6.73
CA ALA A 41 0.49 6.00 -8.06
C ALA A 41 -0.84 6.38 -8.76
N TYR A 42 -1.91 5.62 -8.52
CA TYR A 42 -3.23 5.93 -9.06
C TYR A 42 -3.87 7.14 -8.37
N PHE A 43 -3.87 7.16 -7.04
CA PHE A 43 -4.53 8.19 -6.25
C PHE A 43 -3.74 9.51 -6.19
N GLU A 44 -2.41 9.48 -6.29
CA GLU A 44 -1.58 10.68 -6.46
C GLU A 44 -2.03 11.49 -7.69
N ARG A 45 -2.39 10.80 -8.79
CA ARG A 45 -2.85 11.43 -10.03
C ARG A 45 -4.33 11.79 -10.03
N LYS A 46 -5.10 11.24 -9.09
CA LYS A 46 -6.54 11.44 -8.93
C LYS A 46 -6.90 11.61 -7.44
N PRO A 47 -6.42 12.67 -6.78
CA PRO A 47 -6.57 12.83 -5.34
C PRO A 47 -8.04 12.86 -4.90
N GLU A 48 -8.93 13.34 -5.76
CA GLU A 48 -10.37 13.40 -5.51
C GLU A 48 -11.04 12.02 -5.42
N ARG A 49 -10.37 10.96 -5.87
CA ARG A 49 -10.86 9.57 -5.82
C ARG A 49 -10.21 8.75 -4.73
N ASP A 50 -9.26 9.31 -3.99
CA ASP A 50 -8.59 8.60 -2.92
C ASP A 50 -9.59 8.37 -1.77
N PRO A 51 -9.95 7.11 -1.46
CA PRO A 51 -10.83 6.82 -0.33
C PRO A 51 -10.19 7.21 1.01
N ALA A 52 -8.87 7.34 1.06
CA ALA A 52 -8.13 7.83 2.21
C ALA A 52 -8.01 9.36 2.25
N ALA A 53 -8.51 10.10 1.24
CA ALA A 53 -8.54 11.55 1.25
C ALA A 53 -9.27 12.06 2.50
N GLY A 54 -8.58 12.86 3.32
CA GLY A 54 -9.13 13.38 4.58
C GLY A 54 -9.21 12.36 5.73
N MET A 55 -8.81 11.09 5.52
CA MET A 55 -8.67 10.11 6.60
C MET A 55 -7.35 10.25 7.38
N ALA A 56 -6.41 11.04 6.87
CA ALA A 56 -5.17 11.42 7.55
C ALA A 56 -5.47 12.36 8.73
N VAL A 57 -6.10 11.84 9.78
CA VAL A 57 -6.02 12.46 11.10
C VAL A 57 -4.64 12.12 11.65
N LEU A 58 -3.72 13.08 11.60
CA LEU A 58 -2.47 12.98 12.33
C LEU A 58 -2.81 12.68 13.80
N HIS A 59 -2.22 11.62 14.35
CA HIS A 59 -2.39 11.32 15.76
C HIS A 59 -1.99 12.57 16.58
N PRO A 60 -2.78 13.03 17.56
CA PRO A 60 -2.53 14.30 18.27
C PRO A 60 -1.12 14.41 18.88
N SER A 61 -0.46 13.28 19.17
CA SER A 61 0.92 13.26 19.67
C SER A 61 1.98 13.67 18.65
N LEU A 62 1.67 13.65 17.34
CA LEU A 62 2.57 14.13 16.28
C LEU A 62 2.52 15.66 16.10
N LEU A 63 1.51 16.33 16.70
CA LEU A 63 1.37 17.80 16.70
C LEU A 63 2.10 18.48 17.87
N ALA A 64 2.73 17.72 18.77
CA ALA A 64 3.35 18.26 19.99
C ALA A 64 4.77 18.85 19.79
N THR A 65 5.17 19.14 18.54
CA THR A 65 6.45 19.80 18.26
C THR A 65 6.19 21.05 17.44
N GLU A 66 6.36 22.20 18.11
CA GLU A 66 6.52 23.56 17.57
C GLU A 66 5.26 24.33 17.16
N VAL A 67 4.58 24.94 18.15
CA VAL A 67 4.44 26.41 18.22
C VAL A 67 4.47 26.83 19.69
N ALA A 68 5.68 27.01 20.23
CA ALA A 68 5.90 27.79 21.43
C ALA A 68 6.90 28.89 21.08
N LEU A 69 6.40 29.97 20.45
CA LEU A 69 7.00 31.31 20.39
C LEU A 69 5.89 32.32 20.06
#